data_AF-A0A8S3GRH4-F1
#
_entry.id   AF-A0A8S3GRH4-F1
#
_cell.length_a   1.000
_cell.length_b   1.000
_cell.length_c   1.000
_cell.angle_alpha   90.00
_cell.angle_beta   90.00
_cell.angle_gamma   90.00
#
_symmetry.space_group_name_H-M   'P 1'
#
loop_
_entity.id
_entity.type
_entity.pdbx_description
1 polymer ?
#
loop_
_entity_poly.entity_id
_entity_poly.type
_entity_poly.pdbx_seq_one_letter_code
_entity_poly.pdbx_strand_id
1 'polypeptide(L)'
;MFECCGRDFVNNLDMNRSIGMLRTLYPVRLQLADDDVRSSIINVKEHMKQVPNKGIGFGAIMGNESNESPLVSFNYLGYFENGNENEWRLLDAFCGNTMDESTKELIKINSFIINKHMRLNIKTKMGIDRTVQFGKAFQLNIEKIIKHTQLVNRSYLTGSDVHYVIKNNDYLNRIQREQEVDAIYMANSLQQGLLFHSLKQSDVDDAYIVQSLFQYGTNINKNLLKMAWEHAQQSKRWIGDS
;
A
#
# COMPACT_ATOMS: atom_id res chain seq x y z
N MET A 1 7.95 -13.04 13.04
CA MET A 1 7.11 -12.17 13.87
C MET A 1 7.32 -10.75 13.39
N PHE A 2 6.28 -10.10 12.90
CA PHE A 2 6.33 -8.70 12.53
C PHE A 2 5.78 -7.88 13.68
N GLU A 3 6.48 -6.81 14.05
CA GLU A 3 6.03 -5.83 15.04
C GLU A 3 5.60 -4.55 14.32
N CYS A 4 4.43 -4.02 14.67
CA CYS A 4 3.93 -2.76 14.10
C CYS A 4 3.25 -1.88 15.15
N CYS A 5 3.02 -0.61 14.79
CA CYS A 5 2.22 0.30 15.60
C CYS A 5 0.74 -0.11 15.56
N GLY A 6 0.20 -0.51 16.70
CA GLY A 6 -1.21 -0.86 16.88
C GLY A 6 -2.10 0.36 17.10
N ARG A 7 -1.91 1.44 16.34
CA ARG A 7 -2.79 2.63 16.42
C ARG A 7 -3.59 2.89 15.15
N ASP A 8 -3.16 2.34 14.03
CA ASP A 8 -3.67 2.67 12.70
C ASP A 8 -5.08 2.12 12.37
N PHE A 9 -5.78 1.52 13.34
CA PHE A 9 -7.07 0.84 13.13
C PHE A 9 -8.24 1.44 13.92
N VAL A 10 -8.00 2.33 14.87
CA VAL A 10 -9.07 2.89 15.71
C VAL A 10 -9.55 4.22 15.13
N ASN A 11 -10.46 4.14 14.16
CA ASN A 11 -10.94 5.32 13.41
C ASN A 11 -11.66 6.37 14.29
N ASN A 12 -12.09 6.01 15.51
CA ASN A 12 -12.88 6.87 16.39
C ASN A 12 -12.17 7.26 17.69
N LEU A 13 -10.88 6.93 17.87
CA LEU A 13 -10.11 7.33 19.06
C LEU A 13 -8.81 8.00 18.61
N ASP A 14 -8.64 9.28 18.97
CA ASP A 14 -7.37 9.96 18.80
C ASP A 14 -6.35 9.44 19.83
N MET A 15 -5.45 8.58 19.36
CA MET A 15 -4.37 8.00 20.16
C MET A 15 -3.00 8.61 19.81
N ASN A 16 -2.98 9.74 19.09
CA ASN A 16 -1.73 10.35 18.62
C ASN A 16 -0.83 10.81 19.77
N ARG A 17 -1.41 11.15 20.92
CA ARG A 17 -0.69 11.62 22.11
C ARG A 17 -0.74 10.66 23.30
N SER A 18 -1.29 9.45 23.10
CA SER A 18 -1.38 8.44 24.14
C SER A 18 -0.03 7.74 24.34
N ILE A 19 0.47 7.68 25.56
CA ILE A 19 1.71 6.96 25.88
C ILE A 19 1.34 5.57 26.39
N GLY A 20 1.93 4.53 25.82
CA GLY A 20 1.65 3.15 26.20
C GLY A 20 2.28 2.13 25.24
N MET A 21 2.35 0.87 25.67
CA MET A 21 2.82 -0.24 24.83
C MET A 21 1.70 -0.71 23.91
N LEU A 22 1.53 -0.01 22.78
CA LEU A 22 0.50 -0.29 21.77
C LEU A 22 1.08 -1.03 20.56
N ARG A 23 2.03 -1.94 20.79
CA ARG A 23 2.62 -2.73 19.70
C ARG A 23 1.75 -3.93 19.40
N THR A 24 1.55 -4.18 18.11
CA THR A 24 0.93 -5.40 17.62
C THR A 24 2.02 -6.35 17.14
N LEU A 25 1.90 -7.63 17.49
CA LEU A 25 2.76 -8.71 16.99
C LEU A 25 1.92 -9.73 16.23
N TYR A 26 2.37 -10.10 15.03
CA TYR A 26 1.72 -11.13 14.22
C TYR A 26 2.73 -11.89 13.34
N PRO A 27 2.51 -13.20 13.11
CA PRO A 27 3.32 -13.97 12.20
C PRO A 27 3.02 -13.57 10.76
N VAL A 28 4.06 -13.51 9.94
CA VAL A 28 3.96 -13.35 8.50
C VAL A 28 4.80 -14.45 7.88
N ARG A 29 4.22 -15.18 6.93
CA ARG A 29 4.95 -16.11 6.09
C ARG A 29 5.42 -15.34 4.86
N LEU A 30 6.73 -15.09 4.77
CA LEU A 30 7.33 -14.49 3.60
C LEU A 30 7.64 -15.60 2.59
N GLN A 31 7.11 -15.47 1.38
CA GLN A 31 7.42 -16.34 0.26
C GLN A 31 8.09 -15.52 -0.83
N LEU A 32 9.33 -15.89 -1.16
CA LEU A 32 10.06 -15.30 -2.27
C LEU A 32 9.62 -15.98 -3.57
N ALA A 33 9.71 -15.26 -4.68
CA ALA A 33 9.66 -15.87 -6.00
C ALA A 33 11.05 -16.42 -6.33
N ASP A 34 11.11 -17.56 -7.03
CA ASP A 34 12.33 -18.36 -7.08
C ASP A 34 13.54 -17.64 -7.73
N ASP A 35 13.36 -16.62 -8.59
CA ASP A 35 14.50 -15.95 -9.25
C ASP A 35 14.34 -14.44 -9.61
N ASP A 36 13.22 -13.79 -9.28
CA ASP A 36 12.99 -12.38 -9.66
C ASP A 36 12.76 -11.46 -8.46
N VAL A 37 13.59 -10.42 -8.35
CA VAL A 37 13.50 -9.39 -7.30
C VAL A 37 12.16 -8.67 -7.38
N ARG A 38 11.67 -8.36 -8.59
CA ARG A 38 10.39 -7.68 -8.78
C ARG A 38 9.24 -8.56 -8.29
N SER A 39 9.18 -9.80 -8.75
CA SER A 39 8.16 -10.76 -8.35
C SER A 39 8.19 -11.03 -6.85
N SER A 40 9.38 -11.09 -6.24
CA SER A 40 9.52 -11.21 -4.78
C SER A 40 8.98 -9.99 -4.03
N ILE A 41 9.26 -8.76 -4.51
CA ILE A 41 8.70 -7.53 -3.91
C ILE A 41 7.17 -7.53 -4.01
N ILE A 42 6.62 -7.85 -5.18
CA ILE A 42 5.17 -7.92 -5.40
C ILE A 42 4.54 -8.98 -4.49
N ASN A 43 5.13 -10.18 -4.43
CA ASN A 43 4.63 -11.25 -3.57
C ASN A 43 4.62 -10.81 -2.11
N VAL A 44 5.72 -10.25 -1.60
CA VAL A 44 5.78 -9.77 -0.21
C VAL A 44 4.78 -8.64 0.04
N LYS A 45 4.63 -7.67 -0.88
CA LYS A 45 3.61 -6.61 -0.81
C LYS A 45 2.21 -7.21 -0.67
N GLU A 46 1.84 -8.15 -1.55
CA GLU A 46 0.51 -8.75 -1.57
C GLU A 46 0.24 -9.60 -0.32
N HIS A 47 1.20 -10.41 0.14
CA HIS A 47 1.07 -11.16 1.39
C HIS A 47 0.88 -10.23 2.60
N MET A 48 1.60 -9.11 2.65
CA MET A 48 1.43 -8.12 3.72
C MET A 48 0.07 -7.42 3.65
N LYS A 49 -0.47 -7.16 2.45
CA LYS A 49 -1.78 -6.54 2.24
C LYS A 49 -2.95 -7.46 2.59
N GLN A 50 -2.77 -8.78 2.48
CA GLN A 50 -3.77 -9.77 2.90
C GLN A 50 -3.95 -9.84 4.41
N VAL A 51 -2.99 -9.34 5.21
CA VAL A 51 -3.13 -9.34 6.67
C VAL A 51 -4.16 -8.29 7.09
N PRO A 52 -5.31 -8.71 7.68
CA PRO A 52 -6.34 -7.78 8.07
C PRO A 52 -5.86 -6.88 9.21
N ASN A 53 -6.13 -5.57 9.09
CA ASN A 53 -5.88 -4.57 10.14
C ASN A 53 -4.47 -4.64 10.76
N LYS A 54 -3.44 -4.89 9.93
CA LYS A 54 -2.04 -5.05 10.37
C LYS A 54 -1.85 -6.06 11.52
N GLY A 55 -2.68 -7.10 11.55
CA GLY A 55 -2.54 -8.23 12.47
C GLY A 55 -3.00 -7.97 13.91
N ILE A 56 -3.70 -6.86 14.20
CA ILE A 56 -4.09 -6.49 15.57
C ILE A 56 -4.91 -7.56 16.31
N GLY A 57 -5.77 -8.27 15.59
CA GLY A 57 -6.57 -9.37 16.16
C GLY A 57 -5.75 -10.60 16.56
N PHE A 58 -4.53 -10.76 16.03
CA PHE A 58 -3.74 -11.98 16.24
C PHE A 58 -3.44 -12.24 17.72
N GLY A 59 -2.87 -11.25 18.40
CA GLY A 59 -2.54 -11.38 19.82
C GLY A 59 -3.77 -11.54 20.72
N ALA A 60 -4.91 -10.93 20.35
CA ALA A 60 -6.16 -11.09 21.07
C ALA A 60 -6.77 -12.49 20.94
N ILE A 61 -6.62 -13.13 19.77
CA ILE A 61 -7.16 -14.46 19.50
C ILE A 61 -6.24 -15.57 20.02
N MET A 62 -4.95 -15.47 19.74
CA MET A 62 -3.97 -16.52 20.03
C MET A 62 -3.40 -16.43 21.45
N GLY A 63 -3.54 -15.28 22.11
CA GLY A 63 -2.86 -15.00 23.38
C GLY A 63 -1.33 -14.94 23.23
N ASN A 64 -0.65 -14.82 24.38
CA ASN A 64 0.82 -14.77 24.45
C ASN A 64 1.49 -16.15 24.46
N GLU A 65 0.71 -17.23 24.40
CA GLU A 65 1.20 -18.62 24.59
C GLU A 65 1.16 -19.48 23.32
N SER A 66 1.24 -18.88 22.14
CA SER A 66 1.38 -19.67 20.92
C SER A 66 2.70 -20.46 20.96
N ASN A 67 2.60 -21.80 21.00
CA ASN A 67 3.77 -22.70 21.02
C ASN A 67 4.66 -22.61 19.77
N GLU A 68 4.14 -22.05 18.67
CA GLU A 68 4.86 -21.86 17.41
C GLU A 68 5.25 -20.39 17.22
N SER A 69 6.16 -19.89 18.06
CA SER A 69 6.72 -18.54 17.88
C SER A 69 7.70 -18.53 16.70
N PRO A 70 7.57 -17.59 15.73
CA PRO A 70 8.51 -17.47 14.63
C PRO A 70 9.95 -17.28 15.11
N LEU A 71 10.91 -17.91 14.43
CA LEU A 71 12.34 -17.82 14.76
C LEU A 71 12.95 -16.44 14.50
N VAL A 72 12.30 -15.61 13.67
CA VAL A 72 12.78 -14.28 13.30
C VAL A 72 11.75 -13.23 13.72
N SER A 73 12.18 -12.19 14.43
CA SER A 73 11.40 -10.99 14.69
C SER A 73 11.96 -9.77 13.94
N PHE A 74 11.05 -8.97 13.38
CA PHE A 74 11.38 -7.74 12.66
C PHE A 74 10.48 -6.60 13.15
N ASN A 75 11.09 -5.46 13.45
CA ASN A 75 10.41 -4.25 13.88
C ASN A 75 11.01 -3.04 13.17
N TYR A 76 10.16 -2.22 12.55
CA TYR A 76 10.54 -0.93 12.01
C TYR A 76 9.97 0.18 12.91
N LEU A 77 10.87 0.86 13.63
CA LEU A 77 10.53 1.89 14.61
C LEU A 77 10.20 3.25 13.97
N GLY A 78 10.39 3.38 12.66
CA GLY A 78 10.12 4.61 11.94
C GLY A 78 11.33 5.53 11.81
N TYR A 79 11.03 6.81 11.70
CA TYR A 79 11.97 7.88 11.39
C TYR A 79 12.11 8.80 12.60
N PHE A 80 13.36 9.05 12.99
CA PHE A 80 13.73 9.93 14.09
C PHE A 80 14.49 11.12 13.52
N GLU A 81 13.97 12.32 13.74
CA GLU A 81 14.68 13.57 13.43
C GLU A 81 15.36 14.12 14.68
N ASN A 82 16.57 14.64 14.48
CA ASN A 82 17.21 15.47 15.48
C ASN A 82 16.62 16.88 15.42
N GLY A 83 16.42 17.48 16.59
CA GLY A 83 16.08 18.89 16.70
C GLY A 83 17.20 19.81 16.19
N ASN A 84 16.90 21.11 16.15
CA ASN A 84 17.84 22.14 15.69
C ASN A 84 19.09 22.24 16.60
N GLU A 85 20.10 23.02 16.18
CA GLU A 85 21.37 23.18 16.94
C GLU A 85 21.22 23.61 18.40
N ASN A 86 20.12 24.28 18.75
CA ASN A 86 19.82 24.75 20.10
C ASN A 86 18.83 23.86 20.86
N GLU A 87 18.48 22.69 20.34
CA GLU A 87 17.55 21.74 20.94
C GLU A 87 18.25 20.44 21.36
N TRP A 88 17.55 19.63 22.15
CA TRP A 88 18.01 18.30 22.50
C TRP A 88 18.23 17.45 21.24
N ARG A 89 19.36 16.75 21.19
CA ARG A 89 19.76 15.88 20.07
C ARG A 89 19.88 14.45 20.53
N LEU A 90 19.45 13.51 19.68
CA LEU A 90 19.72 12.10 19.89
C LEU A 90 21.21 11.86 19.68
N LEU A 91 21.88 11.39 20.73
CA LEU A 91 23.24 10.91 20.64
C LEU A 91 23.24 9.54 19.97
N ASP A 92 24.00 9.44 18.90
CA ASP A 92 24.35 8.16 18.30
C ASP A 92 25.50 7.51 19.07
N ALA A 93 25.22 7.14 20.31
CA ALA A 93 26.16 6.48 21.19
C ALA A 93 25.57 5.15 21.68
N PHE A 94 26.45 4.23 22.07
CA PHE A 94 26.03 3.02 22.74
C PHE A 94 25.45 3.37 24.12
N CYS A 95 24.13 3.30 24.26
CA CYS A 95 23.41 3.62 25.49
C CYS A 95 23.28 2.42 26.46
N GLY A 96 24.13 1.40 26.31
CA GLY A 96 24.09 0.18 27.11
C GLY A 96 23.24 -0.94 26.51
N ASN A 97 23.23 -2.08 27.19
CA ASN A 97 22.39 -3.21 26.83
C ASN A 97 21.01 -3.03 27.46
N THR A 98 19.97 -2.97 26.63
CA THR A 98 18.60 -3.22 27.09
C THR A 98 18.54 -4.63 27.66
N MET A 99 18.16 -4.80 28.94
CA MET A 99 17.88 -6.10 29.53
C MET A 99 16.79 -6.78 28.69
N ASP A 100 17.18 -7.81 27.96
CA ASP A 100 16.28 -8.68 27.20
C ASP A 100 16.92 -10.06 27.23
N GLU A 101 17.00 -10.64 28.44
CA GLU A 101 17.78 -11.86 28.72
C GLU A 101 17.11 -13.14 28.20
N SER A 102 15.87 -13.09 27.71
CA SER A 102 15.14 -14.31 27.31
C SER A 102 14.21 -14.14 26.11
N THR A 103 14.68 -13.55 25.01
CA THR A 103 13.93 -13.60 23.74
C THR A 103 13.92 -15.04 23.20
N LYS A 104 12.75 -15.57 22.85
CA LYS A 104 12.62 -16.92 22.25
C LYS A 104 13.24 -16.96 20.85
N GLU A 105 13.23 -15.84 20.14
CA GLU A 105 13.66 -15.71 18.75
C GLU A 105 15.14 -16.02 18.53
N LEU A 106 15.45 -16.56 17.35
CA LEU A 106 16.81 -16.84 16.87
C LEU A 106 17.47 -15.57 16.32
N ILE A 107 16.70 -14.73 15.63
CA ILE A 107 17.14 -13.48 15.00
C ILE A 107 16.13 -12.38 15.34
N LYS A 108 16.60 -11.27 15.89
CA LYS A 108 15.81 -10.07 16.19
C LYS A 108 16.39 -8.88 15.44
N ILE A 109 15.58 -8.24 14.62
CA ILE A 109 15.98 -7.11 13.77
C ILE A 109 15.12 -5.91 14.14
N ASN A 110 15.76 -4.88 14.70
CA ASN A 110 15.13 -3.56 14.85
C ASN A 110 15.73 -2.62 13.81
N SER A 111 14.88 -1.92 13.09
CA SER A 111 15.29 -0.94 12.10
C SER A 111 14.65 0.42 12.36
N PHE A 112 15.40 1.47 12.05
CA PHE A 112 14.94 2.85 12.15
C PHE A 112 15.78 3.73 11.22
N ILE A 113 15.28 4.93 10.94
CA ILE A 113 16.03 5.94 10.20
C ILE A 113 16.33 7.09 11.15
N ILE A 114 17.58 7.55 11.16
CA ILE A 114 18.01 8.73 11.91
C ILE A 114 18.98 9.54 11.06
N ASN A 115 18.80 10.86 11.02
CA ASN A 115 19.60 11.77 10.17
C ASN A 115 19.67 11.29 8.70
N LYS A 116 18.56 10.79 8.15
CA LYS A 116 18.46 10.23 6.79
C LYS A 116 19.28 8.95 6.54
N HIS A 117 19.83 8.33 7.59
CA HIS A 117 20.52 7.06 7.50
C HIS A 117 19.69 5.94 8.13
N MET A 118 19.47 4.86 7.37
CA MET A 118 18.87 3.65 7.90
C MET A 118 19.85 2.91 8.81
N ARG A 119 19.37 2.47 9.97
CA ARG A 119 20.10 1.64 10.92
C ARG A 119 19.38 0.33 11.15
N LEU A 120 20.20 -0.69 11.42
CA LEU A 120 19.78 -2.05 11.67
C LEU A 120 20.50 -2.55 12.92
N ASN A 121 19.73 -2.79 13.97
CA ASN A 121 20.20 -3.43 15.18
C ASN A 121 19.79 -4.90 15.10
N ILE A 122 20.78 -5.75 14.81
CA ILE A 122 20.58 -7.20 14.63
C ILE A 122 21.17 -7.93 15.84
N LYS A 123 20.32 -8.66 16.55
CA LYS A 123 20.73 -9.58 17.61
C LYS A 123 20.42 -11.00 17.16
N THR A 124 21.38 -11.92 17.32
CA THR A 124 21.19 -13.34 16.97
C THR A 124 21.77 -14.27 18.03
N LYS A 125 21.31 -15.52 18.06
CA LYS A 125 21.93 -16.59 18.87
C LYS A 125 23.00 -17.39 18.11
N MET A 126 23.51 -16.86 16.99
CA MET A 126 24.44 -17.56 16.08
C MET A 126 25.92 -17.24 16.30
N GLY A 127 26.25 -16.35 17.25
CA GLY A 127 27.61 -15.85 17.48
C GLY A 127 27.94 -14.59 16.67
N ILE A 128 28.99 -13.87 17.07
CA ILE A 128 29.32 -12.54 16.54
C ILE A 128 29.67 -12.57 15.05
N ASP A 129 30.51 -13.50 14.60
CA ASP A 129 30.97 -13.56 13.20
C ASP A 129 29.81 -13.83 12.23
N ARG A 130 28.95 -14.79 12.56
CA ARG A 130 27.74 -15.09 11.77
C ARG A 130 26.75 -13.93 11.79
N THR A 131 26.63 -13.22 12.91
CA THR A 131 25.79 -12.02 13.01
C THR A 131 26.30 -10.91 12.08
N VAL A 132 27.61 -10.67 12.06
CA VAL A 132 28.23 -9.68 11.16
C VAL A 132 28.06 -10.08 9.69
N GLN A 133 28.27 -11.36 9.35
CA GLN A 133 28.04 -11.86 7.99
C GLN A 133 26.58 -11.70 7.57
N PHE A 134 25.64 -12.05 8.44
CA PHE A 134 24.20 -11.85 8.20
C PHE A 134 23.88 -10.37 7.97
N GLY A 135 24.40 -9.47 8.81
CA GLY A 135 24.19 -8.03 8.66
C GLY A 135 24.70 -7.49 7.32
N LYS A 136 25.90 -7.91 6.91
CA LYS A 136 26.45 -7.56 5.59
C LYS A 136 25.59 -8.09 4.44
N ALA A 137 25.16 -9.35 4.51
CA ALA A 137 24.29 -9.93 3.49
C ALA A 137 22.93 -9.23 3.42
N PHE A 138 22.36 -8.86 4.58
CA PHE A 138 21.10 -8.12 4.67
C PHE A 138 21.22 -6.73 4.03
N GLN A 139 22.30 -6.00 4.36
CA GLN A 139 22.59 -4.70 3.75
C GLN A 139 22.72 -4.81 2.22
N LEU A 140 23.53 -5.75 1.73
CA LEU A 140 23.72 -5.96 0.29
C LEU A 140 22.40 -6.26 -0.43
N ASN A 141 21.50 -7.03 0.19
CA ASN A 141 20.19 -7.32 -0.40
C ASN A 141 19.25 -6.11 -0.41
N ILE A 142 19.28 -5.25 0.62
CA ILE A 142 18.56 -3.96 0.58
C ILE A 142 19.09 -3.08 -0.55
N GLU A 143 20.41 -2.95 -0.69
CA GLU A 143 21.03 -2.15 -1.75
C GLU A 143 20.65 -2.66 -3.14
N LYS A 144 20.60 -3.99 -3.33
CA LYS A 144 20.11 -4.61 -4.57
C LYS A 144 18.64 -4.25 -4.86
N ILE A 145 17.78 -4.28 -3.85
CA ILE A 145 16.35 -3.91 -3.98
C ILE A 145 16.22 -2.43 -4.34
N ILE A 146 16.96 -1.54 -3.66
CA ILE A 146 16.97 -0.10 -3.97
C ILE A 146 17.41 0.12 -5.41
N LYS A 147 18.55 -0.47 -5.82
CA LYS A 147 19.06 -0.33 -7.19
C LYS A 147 18.07 -0.85 -8.22
N HIS A 148 17.43 -1.99 -7.95
CA HIS A 148 16.40 -2.54 -8.83
C HIS A 148 15.21 -1.57 -8.97
N THR A 149 14.66 -1.07 -7.86
CA THR A 149 13.50 -0.16 -7.88
C THR A 149 13.81 1.19 -8.54
N GLN A 150 15.04 1.67 -8.48
CA GLN A 150 15.47 2.88 -9.19
C GLN A 150 15.57 2.70 -10.72
N LEU A 151 15.78 1.47 -11.20
CA LEU A 151 15.86 1.19 -12.65
C LEU A 151 14.48 1.00 -13.29
N VAL A 152 13.44 0.80 -12.48
CA VAL A 152 12.08 0.60 -12.96
C VAL A 152 11.42 1.97 -13.19
N ASN A 153 11.36 2.38 -14.46
CA ASN A 153 10.75 3.65 -14.88
C ASN A 153 9.24 3.56 -15.14
N ARG A 154 8.61 2.46 -14.72
CA ARG A 154 7.21 2.16 -15.04
C ARG A 154 6.50 1.55 -13.85
N SER A 155 5.29 2.01 -13.60
CA SER A 155 4.37 1.51 -12.59
C SER A 155 3.52 0.35 -13.11
N TYR A 156 3.12 -0.52 -12.19
CA TYR A 156 2.25 -1.65 -12.46
C TYR A 156 1.33 -1.88 -11.28
N LEU A 157 0.03 -2.01 -11.56
CA LEU A 157 -0.97 -2.41 -10.59
C LEU A 157 -0.80 -3.88 -10.22
N THR A 158 -0.93 -4.18 -8.93
CA THR A 158 -1.02 -5.53 -8.37
C THR A 158 -2.45 -5.82 -7.90
N GLY A 159 -2.74 -7.06 -7.48
CA GLY A 159 -4.07 -7.48 -7.06
C GLY A 159 -4.71 -6.56 -6.02
N SER A 160 -3.93 -6.13 -5.01
CA SER A 160 -4.41 -5.20 -3.99
C SER A 160 -4.76 -3.80 -4.52
N ASP A 161 -4.10 -3.31 -5.56
CA ASP A 161 -4.34 -1.97 -6.13
C ASP A 161 -5.67 -1.91 -6.90
N VAL A 162 -6.15 -3.06 -7.40
CA VAL A 162 -7.43 -3.20 -8.11
C VAL A 162 -8.52 -3.86 -7.25
N HIS A 163 -8.36 -3.82 -5.93
CA HIS A 163 -9.28 -4.43 -4.96
C HIS A 163 -9.60 -5.91 -5.25
N TYR A 164 -8.65 -6.65 -5.82
CA TYR A 164 -8.80 -8.04 -6.23
C TYR A 164 -9.98 -8.31 -7.18
N VAL A 165 -10.45 -7.27 -7.90
CA VAL A 165 -11.46 -7.41 -8.97
C VAL A 165 -10.97 -8.39 -10.03
N ILE A 166 -9.69 -8.32 -10.37
CA ILE A 166 -9.00 -9.30 -11.21
C ILE A 166 -8.25 -10.27 -10.29
N LYS A 167 -8.75 -11.51 -10.20
CA LYS A 167 -8.12 -12.56 -9.38
C LYS A 167 -6.88 -13.19 -10.01
N ASN A 168 -6.77 -13.12 -11.34
CA ASN A 168 -5.66 -13.71 -12.09
C ASN A 168 -4.62 -12.64 -12.43
N ASN A 169 -3.44 -12.72 -11.80
CA ASN A 169 -2.33 -11.80 -12.05
C ASN A 169 -1.84 -11.83 -13.50
N ASP A 170 -1.91 -12.96 -14.21
CA ASP A 170 -1.51 -13.05 -15.61
C ASP A 170 -2.42 -12.21 -16.52
N TYR A 171 -3.72 -12.18 -16.20
CA TYR A 171 -4.67 -11.34 -16.92
C TYR A 171 -4.40 -9.85 -16.66
N LEU A 172 -4.14 -9.48 -15.41
CA LEU A 172 -3.76 -8.11 -15.04
C LEU A 172 -2.43 -7.68 -15.71
N ASN A 173 -1.45 -8.58 -15.77
CA ASN A 173 -0.19 -8.36 -16.48
C ASN A 173 -0.39 -8.21 -17.99
N ARG A 174 -1.37 -8.93 -18.57
CA ARG A 174 -1.69 -8.82 -20.00
C ARG A 174 -2.31 -7.46 -20.34
N ILE A 175 -3.24 -6.97 -19.52
CA ILE A 175 -3.85 -5.64 -19.71
C ILE A 175 -2.78 -4.54 -19.65
N GLN A 176 -1.86 -4.66 -18.69
CA GLN A 176 -0.79 -3.70 -18.47
C GLN A 176 0.47 -4.01 -19.29
N ARG A 177 0.39 -4.80 -20.37
CA ARG A 177 1.61 -5.16 -21.12
C ARG A 177 2.19 -3.96 -21.85
N GLU A 178 1.34 -3.25 -22.59
CA GLU A 178 1.76 -2.19 -23.52
C GLU A 178 1.76 -0.80 -22.89
N GLN A 179 0.85 -0.52 -21.95
CA GLN A 179 0.69 0.79 -21.33
C GLN A 179 0.41 0.70 -19.84
N GLU A 180 0.78 1.74 -19.10
CA GLU A 180 0.40 1.89 -17.69
C GLU A 180 -1.12 2.00 -17.58
N VAL A 181 -1.66 1.50 -16.47
CA VAL A 181 -3.08 1.57 -16.17
C VAL A 181 -3.22 2.27 -14.83
N ASP A 182 -3.98 3.36 -14.82
CA ASP A 182 -4.17 4.16 -13.61
C ASP A 182 -5.04 3.42 -12.59
N ALA A 183 -6.13 2.80 -13.06
CA ALA A 183 -7.07 2.08 -12.20
C ALA A 183 -7.91 1.07 -12.99
N ILE A 184 -8.43 0.07 -12.27
CA ILE A 184 -9.40 -0.90 -12.79
C ILE A 184 -10.58 -0.96 -11.83
N TYR A 185 -11.78 -0.79 -12.39
CA TYR A 185 -13.03 -0.83 -11.64
C TYR A 185 -13.99 -1.86 -12.22
N MET A 186 -14.88 -2.39 -11.38
CA MET A 186 -16.02 -3.16 -11.85
C MET A 186 -16.96 -2.25 -12.63
N ALA A 187 -17.47 -2.75 -13.75
CA ALA A 187 -18.52 -2.08 -14.50
C ALA A 187 -19.77 -1.92 -13.61
N ASN A 188 -20.35 -0.72 -13.60
CA ASN A 188 -21.62 -0.48 -12.91
C ASN A 188 -22.80 -1.13 -13.67
N SER A 189 -24.00 -1.15 -13.06
CA SER A 189 -25.17 -1.81 -13.65
C SER A 189 -25.53 -1.28 -15.05
N LEU A 190 -25.33 0.02 -15.31
CA LEU A 190 -25.58 0.61 -16.63
C LEU A 190 -24.56 0.12 -17.66
N GLN A 191 -23.27 0.15 -17.31
CA GLN A 191 -22.17 -0.32 -18.17
C GLN A 191 -22.29 -1.80 -18.49
N GLN A 192 -22.71 -2.63 -17.53
CA GLN A 192 -23.00 -4.05 -17.76
C GLN A 192 -24.15 -4.24 -18.75
N GLY A 193 -25.20 -3.43 -18.64
CA GLY A 193 -26.32 -3.41 -19.60
C GLY A 193 -25.85 -3.05 -21.01
N LEU A 194 -25.07 -1.98 -21.16
CA LEU A 194 -24.51 -1.55 -22.45
C LEU A 194 -23.67 -2.65 -23.09
N LEU A 195 -22.77 -3.28 -22.31
CA LEU A 195 -21.94 -4.38 -22.80
C LEU A 195 -22.78 -5.58 -23.24
N PHE A 196 -23.82 -5.93 -22.48
CA PHE A 196 -24.71 -7.03 -22.84
C PHE A 196 -25.45 -6.79 -24.16
N HIS A 197 -25.94 -5.57 -24.39
CA HIS A 197 -26.58 -5.20 -25.64
C HIS A 197 -25.59 -5.24 -26.82
N SER A 198 -24.40 -4.65 -26.66
CA SER A 198 -23.33 -4.68 -27.65
C SER A 198 -22.90 -6.11 -28.02
N LEU A 199 -22.82 -7.03 -27.05
CA LEU A 199 -22.44 -8.42 -27.31
C LEU A 199 -23.56 -9.25 -27.96
N LYS A 200 -24.84 -8.83 -27.84
CA LYS A 200 -26.00 -9.53 -28.41
C LYS A 200 -26.44 -9.01 -29.77
N GLN A 201 -26.20 -7.73 -30.07
CA GLN A 201 -26.61 -7.11 -31.32
C GLN A 201 -25.36 -6.85 -32.16
N SER A 202 -25.17 -7.69 -33.18
CA SER A 202 -23.93 -7.72 -33.94
C SER A 202 -23.67 -6.49 -34.80
N ASP A 203 -24.68 -5.66 -35.13
CA ASP A 203 -24.51 -4.59 -36.14
C ASP A 203 -25.47 -3.37 -36.02
N VAL A 204 -26.34 -3.26 -35.00
CA VAL A 204 -27.25 -2.09 -34.85
C VAL A 204 -27.34 -1.67 -33.38
N ASP A 205 -26.70 -0.55 -33.05
CA ASP A 205 -26.55 -0.01 -31.70
C ASP A 205 -27.56 1.12 -31.42
N ASP A 206 -28.86 0.80 -31.43
CA ASP A 206 -29.94 1.78 -31.19
C ASP A 206 -30.52 1.70 -29.76
N ALA A 207 -30.05 0.75 -28.93
CA ALA A 207 -30.69 0.44 -27.65
C ALA A 207 -30.57 1.57 -26.60
N TYR A 208 -29.57 2.46 -26.74
CA TYR A 208 -29.29 3.53 -25.75
C TYR A 208 -28.88 4.87 -26.37
N ILE A 209 -29.42 5.24 -27.54
CA ILE A 209 -29.40 6.65 -27.96
C ILE A 209 -30.53 7.36 -27.19
N VAL A 210 -30.18 8.07 -26.12
CA VAL A 210 -31.13 8.98 -25.45
C VAL A 210 -31.29 10.22 -26.32
N GLN A 211 -32.27 10.18 -27.22
CA GLN A 211 -32.70 11.35 -27.97
C GLN A 211 -33.86 12.04 -27.23
N SER A 212 -33.55 13.12 -26.52
CA SER A 212 -34.58 14.00 -25.98
C SER A 212 -35.05 14.96 -27.07
N LEU A 213 -36.25 14.73 -27.61
CA LEU A 213 -36.86 15.63 -28.58
C LEU A 213 -37.69 16.68 -27.84
N PHE A 214 -37.24 17.94 -27.90
CA PHE A 214 -37.96 19.06 -27.29
C PHE A 214 -38.79 19.77 -28.35
N GLN A 215 -40.11 19.66 -28.27
CA GLN A 215 -41.02 20.40 -29.12
C GLN A 215 -41.39 21.73 -28.45
N TYR A 216 -40.86 22.83 -28.98
CA TYR A 216 -41.20 24.16 -28.51
C TYR A 216 -42.45 24.65 -29.25
N GLY A 217 -43.44 25.16 -28.52
CA GLY A 217 -44.67 25.73 -29.09
C GLY A 217 -44.48 27.09 -29.79
N THR A 218 -43.23 27.48 -30.07
CA THR A 218 -42.87 28.75 -30.70
C THR A 218 -41.67 28.54 -31.63
N ASN A 219 -41.51 29.41 -32.63
CA ASN A 219 -40.35 29.36 -33.52
C ASN A 219 -39.06 29.64 -32.73
N ILE A 220 -38.15 28.68 -32.75
CA ILE A 220 -36.84 28.81 -32.10
C ILE A 220 -35.99 29.84 -32.87
N ASN A 221 -35.62 30.91 -32.20
CA ASN A 221 -34.61 31.84 -32.71
C ASN A 221 -33.20 31.27 -32.49
N LYS A 222 -32.60 30.76 -33.56
CA LYS A 222 -31.27 30.11 -33.53
C LYS A 222 -30.17 31.00 -32.95
N ASN A 223 -30.23 32.32 -33.19
CA ASN A 223 -29.21 33.25 -32.71
C ASN A 223 -29.30 33.44 -31.19
N LEU A 224 -30.51 33.59 -30.65
CA LEU A 224 -30.73 33.70 -29.20
C LEU A 224 -30.38 32.41 -28.48
N LEU A 225 -30.70 31.25 -29.07
CA LEU A 225 -30.33 29.95 -28.48
C LEU A 225 -28.80 29.77 -28.42
N LYS A 226 -28.09 30.19 -29.47
CA LYS A 226 -26.62 30.17 -29.50
C LYS A 226 -26.01 31.09 -28.44
N MET A 227 -26.51 32.32 -28.32
CA MET A 227 -26.07 33.25 -27.28
C MET A 227 -26.34 32.73 -25.86
N ALA A 228 -27.52 32.15 -25.62
CA ALA A 228 -27.87 31.55 -24.33
C ALA A 228 -26.97 30.36 -23.98
N TRP A 229 -26.64 29.52 -24.97
CA TRP A 229 -25.73 28.40 -24.79
C TRP A 229 -24.29 28.84 -24.48
N GLU A 230 -23.78 29.84 -25.20
CA GLU A 230 -22.47 30.44 -24.94
C GLU A 230 -22.39 31.04 -23.53
N HIS A 231 -23.45 31.74 -23.09
CA HIS A 231 -23.57 32.22 -21.71
C HIS A 231 -23.61 31.10 -20.67
N ALA A 232 -24.39 30.04 -20.90
CA ALA A 232 -24.51 28.90 -19.98
C ALA A 232 -23.19 28.10 -19.83
N GLN A 233 -22.39 28.04 -20.89
CA GLN A 233 -21.04 27.44 -20.82
C GLN A 233 -20.07 28.31 -20.03
N GLN A 234 -20.16 29.64 -20.16
CA GLN A 234 -19.33 30.58 -19.39
C GLN A 234 -19.72 30.61 -17.90
N SER A 235 -21.00 30.39 -17.57
CA SER A 235 -21.48 30.37 -16.18
C SER A 235 -21.19 29.06 -15.43
N LYS A 236 -20.76 27.99 -16.13
CA LYS A 236 -20.47 26.67 -15.51
C LYS A 236 -19.11 26.59 -14.78
N ARG A 237 -18.45 27.72 -14.51
CA ARG A 237 -17.25 27.77 -13.66
C ARG A 237 -17.53 27.83 -12.15
N TRP A 238 -18.78 27.72 -11.71
CA TRP A 238 -19.18 27.82 -10.31
C TRP A 238 -20.26 26.79 -9.94
N ILE A 239 -19.87 25.54 -9.70
CA ILE A 239 -20.48 24.68 -8.66
C ILE A 239 -19.37 23.78 -8.12
N GLY A 240 -18.87 24.11 -6.94
CA GLY A 240 -17.86 23.33 -6.24
C GLY A 240 -17.15 24.11 -5.15
N ASP A 241 -17.89 24.85 -4.31
CA ASP A 241 -17.48 25.25 -2.96
C ASP A 241 -18.74 25.55 -2.14
N SER A 242 -19.26 24.51 -1.51
CA SER A 242 -20.03 24.53 -0.26
C SER A 242 -20.27 23.10 0.21
#